data_AF-A0A8B7BVW9-F1
#
_entry.id   AF-A0A8B7BVW9-F1
#
_cell.length_a   1.000
_cell.length_b   1.000
_cell.length_c   1.000
_cell.angle_alpha   90.00
_cell.angle_beta   90.00
_cell.angle_gamma   90.00
#
_symmetry.space_group_name_H-M   'P 1'
#
loop_
_entity.id
_entity.type
_entity.pdbx_description
1 polymer ?
#
loop_
_entity_poly.entity_id
_entity_poly.type
_entity_poly.pdbx_seq_one_letter_code
_entity_poly.pdbx_strand_id
1 'polypeptide(L)'
;MESSRAAVLLLAVVVVAAAVGAMPTHAGMSAAACKAERRALINACKAVLYGELPSPPCCERVRVSHVECVCPVITPKLAALVDVNRFVGLIEGCGRRVPHHFKCGSITTP
;
A
#
# COMPACT_ATOMS: atom_id res chain seq x y z
N MET A 1 49.72 25.12 1.73
CA MET A 1 49.16 24.26 0.66
C MET A 1 48.46 23.00 1.22
N GLU A 2 48.88 22.49 2.38
CA GLU A 2 48.34 21.31 3.08
C GLU A 2 46.86 21.46 3.51
N SER A 3 46.51 22.62 4.09
CA SER A 3 45.16 22.89 4.63
C SER A 3 44.06 22.93 3.55
N SER A 4 44.39 23.41 2.35
CA SER A 4 43.45 23.47 1.23
C SER A 4 43.14 22.07 0.68
N ARG A 5 44.12 21.16 0.65
CA ARG A 5 43.92 19.77 0.24
C ARG A 5 43.04 19.01 1.21
N ALA A 6 43.23 19.20 2.51
CA ALA A 6 42.39 18.60 3.54
C ALA A 6 40.93 19.08 3.44
N ALA A 7 40.71 20.38 3.23
CA ALA A 7 39.37 20.94 3.07
C ALA A 7 38.65 20.38 1.82
N VAL A 8 39.36 20.27 0.69
CA VAL A 8 38.81 19.70 -0.55
C VAL A 8 38.47 18.21 -0.39
N LEU A 9 39.32 17.44 0.30
CA LEU A 9 39.06 16.02 0.57
C LEU A 9 37.87 15.83 1.50
N LEU A 10 37.75 16.65 2.55
CA LEU A 10 36.61 16.60 3.46
C LEU A 10 35.29 16.95 2.74
N LEU A 11 35.31 17.99 1.91
CA LEU A 11 34.16 18.36 1.08
C LEU A 11 33.80 17.24 0.09
N ALA A 12 34.78 16.63 -0.55
CA ALA A 12 34.55 15.50 -1.46
C ALA A 12 33.94 14.29 -0.75
N VAL A 13 34.42 13.96 0.46
CA VAL A 13 33.87 12.85 1.26
C VAL A 13 32.42 13.13 1.69
N VAL A 14 32.11 14.37 2.08
CA VAL A 14 30.73 14.76 2.44
C VAL A 14 29.78 14.67 1.25
N VAL A 15 30.22 15.11 0.06
CA VAL A 15 29.42 15.04 -1.18
C VAL A 15 29.20 13.59 -1.60
N VAL A 16 30.24 12.75 -1.53
CA VAL A 16 30.11 11.31 -1.84
C VAL A 16 29.18 10.63 -0.84
N ALA A 17 29.34 10.88 0.46
CA ALA A 17 28.46 10.33 1.51
C ALA A 17 26.99 10.70 1.30
N ALA A 18 26.70 11.95 0.91
CA ALA A 18 25.35 12.40 0.58
C ALA A 18 24.79 11.68 -0.67
N ALA A 19 25.64 11.41 -1.67
CA ALA A 19 25.23 10.71 -2.88
C ALA A 19 24.97 9.20 -2.66
N VAL A 20 25.68 8.53 -1.74
CA VAL A 20 25.42 7.10 -1.44
C VAL A 20 24.19 6.91 -0.53
N GLY A 21 23.81 7.93 0.26
CA GLY A 21 22.63 7.90 1.13
C GLY A 21 21.30 8.20 0.41
N ALA A 22 21.36 8.83 -0.77
CA ALA A 22 20.20 9.14 -1.58
C ALA A 22 19.88 8.01 -2.57
N MET A 23 19.71 6.79 -2.06
CA MET A 23 18.95 5.80 -2.79
C MET A 23 17.50 6.30 -2.82
N PRO A 24 16.88 6.52 -4.00
CA PRO A 24 15.45 6.71 -4.05
C PRO A 24 14.83 5.39 -3.59
N THR A 25 14.53 5.27 -2.30
CA THR A 25 13.56 4.26 -1.87
C THR A 25 12.31 4.63 -2.63
N HIS A 26 11.83 3.74 -3.50
CA HIS A 26 10.49 3.84 -4.04
C HIS A 26 9.60 4.31 -2.89
N ALA A 27 8.98 5.48 -3.05
CA ALA A 27 8.21 6.15 -2.01
C ALA A 27 6.89 5.40 -1.73
N GLY A 28 6.99 4.10 -1.51
CA GLY A 28 5.92 3.21 -1.10
C GLY A 28 5.92 3.06 0.41
N MET A 29 4.78 2.63 0.94
CA MET A 29 4.61 2.41 2.36
C MET A 29 5.61 1.39 2.91
N SER A 30 6.13 1.66 4.11
CA SER A 30 6.95 0.68 4.82
C SER A 30 6.15 -0.59 5.15
N ALA A 31 6.82 -1.73 5.29
CA ALA A 31 6.16 -2.98 5.67
C ALA A 31 5.36 -2.86 6.99
N ALA A 32 5.87 -2.08 7.94
CA ALA A 32 5.20 -1.79 9.20
C ALA A 32 3.92 -0.93 8.98
N ALA A 33 4.00 0.09 8.13
CA ALA A 33 2.85 0.92 7.76
C ALA A 33 1.77 0.08 7.06
N CYS A 34 2.14 -0.79 6.11
CA CYS A 34 1.20 -1.69 5.47
C CYS A 34 0.56 -2.66 6.48
N LYS A 35 1.32 -3.16 7.47
CA LYS A 35 0.77 -4.05 8.50
C LYS A 35 -0.28 -3.33 9.36
N ALA A 36 -0.01 -2.09 9.75
CA ALA A 36 -0.94 -1.26 10.50
C ALA A 36 -2.19 -0.93 9.67
N GLU A 37 -2.02 -0.54 8.41
CA GLU A 37 -3.13 -0.26 7.51
C GLU A 37 -4.04 -1.47 7.32
N ARG A 38 -3.46 -2.63 6.99
CA ARG A 38 -4.21 -3.89 6.83
C ARG A 38 -4.99 -4.24 8.09
N ARG A 39 -4.38 -4.11 9.28
CA ARG A 39 -5.05 -4.37 10.55
C ARG A 39 -6.26 -3.46 10.74
N ALA A 40 -6.11 -2.16 10.48
CA ALA A 40 -7.20 -1.20 10.60
C ALA A 40 -8.32 -1.46 9.58
N LEU A 41 -7.98 -1.81 8.33
CA LEU A 41 -8.95 -2.18 7.30
C LEU A 41 -9.75 -3.44 7.70
N ILE A 42 -9.06 -4.50 8.15
CA ILE A 42 -9.71 -5.74 8.59
C ILE A 42 -10.64 -5.49 9.78
N ASN A 43 -10.18 -4.72 10.78
CA ASN A 43 -10.98 -4.42 11.96
C ASN A 43 -12.27 -3.67 11.61
N ALA A 44 -12.22 -2.73 10.66
CA ALA A 44 -13.37 -1.97 10.23
C ALA A 44 -14.31 -2.76 9.31
N CYS A 45 -13.75 -3.62 8.45
CA CYS A 45 -14.48 -4.26 7.34
C CYS A 45 -14.78 -5.75 7.52
N LYS A 46 -14.39 -6.37 8.64
CA LYS A 46 -14.59 -7.83 8.85
C LYS A 46 -16.03 -8.31 8.61
N ALA A 47 -17.04 -7.48 8.92
CA ALA A 47 -18.46 -7.82 8.73
C ALA A 47 -18.80 -8.06 7.25
N VAL A 48 -18.11 -7.36 6.33
CA VAL A 48 -18.30 -7.51 4.88
C VAL A 48 -17.94 -8.92 4.41
N LEU A 49 -16.94 -9.57 5.04
CA LEU A 49 -16.58 -10.96 4.73
C LEU A 49 -17.68 -11.96 5.10
N TYR A 50 -18.58 -11.59 6.02
CA TYR A 50 -19.74 -12.39 6.42
C TYR A 50 -21.00 -12.02 5.63
N GLY A 51 -20.88 -11.16 4.61
CA GLY A 51 -21.98 -10.78 3.75
C GLY A 51 -22.77 -9.56 4.22
N GLU A 52 -22.27 -8.81 5.19
CA GLU A 52 -22.87 -7.53 5.59
C GLU A 52 -22.47 -6.39 4.64
N LEU A 53 -23.24 -5.30 4.66
CA LEU A 53 -22.87 -4.06 3.98
C LEU A 53 -21.72 -3.34 4.70
N PRO A 54 -20.86 -2.58 3.99
CA PRO A 54 -19.77 -1.84 4.60
C PRO A 54 -20.33 -0.73 5.51
N SER A 55 -19.83 -0.68 6.74
CA SER A 55 -20.11 0.40 7.66
C SER A 55 -19.41 1.70 7.21
N PRO A 56 -19.85 2.88 7.67
CA PRO A 56 -19.15 4.14 7.40
C PRO A 56 -17.64 4.12 7.68
N PRO A 57 -17.14 3.61 8.83
CA PRO A 57 -15.70 3.53 9.07
C PRO A 57 -15.01 2.53 8.14
N CYS A 58 -15.69 1.46 7.71
CA CYS A 58 -15.13 0.56 6.69
C CYS A 58 -14.92 1.30 5.36
N CYS A 59 -15.93 2.04 4.88
CA CYS A 59 -15.81 2.79 3.63
C CYS A 59 -14.70 3.85 3.70
N GLU A 60 -14.52 4.52 4.84
CA GLU A 60 -13.41 5.45 5.03
C GLU A 60 -12.05 4.76 4.84
N ARG A 61 -11.87 3.59 5.47
CA ARG A 61 -10.63 2.79 5.28
C ARG A 61 -10.45 2.36 3.83
N VAL A 62 -11.51 1.91 3.15
CA VAL A 62 -11.46 1.48 1.74
C VAL A 62 -10.99 2.62 0.83
N ARG A 63 -11.44 3.85 1.06
CA ARG A 63 -11.05 5.03 0.25
C ARG A 63 -9.57 5.36 0.35
N VAL A 64 -9.00 5.22 1.55
CA VAL A 64 -7.61 5.64 1.86
C VAL A 64 -6.61 4.49 1.87
N SER A 65 -7.05 3.25 1.65
CA SER A 65 -6.15 2.10 1.62
C SER A 65 -5.30 2.07 0.34
N HIS A 66 -4.04 1.70 0.50
CA HIS A 66 -3.05 1.64 -0.55
C HIS A 66 -3.02 0.24 -1.16
N VAL A 67 -3.15 0.18 -2.49
CA VAL A 67 -3.23 -1.10 -3.22
C VAL A 67 -1.96 -1.95 -3.03
N GLU A 68 -0.80 -1.31 -2.90
CA GLU A 68 0.48 -1.96 -2.58
C GLU A 68 0.47 -2.69 -1.22
N CYS A 69 -0.34 -2.22 -0.27
CA CYS A 69 -0.54 -2.88 1.01
C CYS A 69 -1.68 -3.90 0.96
N VAL A 70 -2.66 -3.80 0.07
CA VAL A 70 -3.80 -4.73 0.08
C VAL A 70 -3.56 -5.93 -0.85
N CYS A 71 -3.13 -5.69 -2.08
CA CYS A 71 -3.05 -6.74 -3.11
C CYS A 71 -2.14 -7.92 -2.75
N PRO A 72 -0.98 -7.75 -2.08
CA PRO A 72 -0.12 -8.89 -1.75
C PRO A 72 -0.72 -9.90 -0.76
N VAL A 73 -1.75 -9.52 0.02
CA VAL A 73 -2.43 -10.47 0.93
C VAL A 73 -3.66 -11.14 0.33
N ILE A 74 -4.08 -10.75 -0.88
CA ILE A 74 -5.20 -11.39 -1.56
C ILE A 74 -4.73 -12.72 -2.15
N THR A 75 -4.71 -13.74 -1.29
CA THR A 75 -4.34 -15.11 -1.65
C THR A 75 -5.48 -15.86 -2.33
N PRO A 76 -5.20 -16.93 -3.11
CA PRO A 76 -6.23 -17.72 -3.77
C PRO A 76 -7.25 -18.30 -2.78
N LYS A 77 -6.78 -18.66 -1.57
CA LYS A 77 -7.64 -19.11 -0.50
C LYS A 77 -8.64 -18.04 -0.11
N LEU A 78 -8.22 -16.78 0.04
CA LEU A 78 -9.10 -15.65 0.35
C LEU A 78 -10.06 -15.34 -0.80
N ALA A 79 -9.57 -15.37 -2.03
CA ALA A 79 -10.37 -15.15 -3.23
C ALA A 79 -11.52 -16.17 -3.35
N ALA A 80 -11.32 -17.41 -2.89
CA ALA A 80 -12.35 -18.45 -2.91
C ALA A 80 -13.51 -18.21 -1.91
N LEU A 81 -13.36 -17.32 -0.91
CA LEU A 81 -14.44 -17.01 0.04
C LEU A 81 -15.33 -15.83 -0.40
N VAL A 82 -14.92 -15.07 -1.42
CA VAL A 82 -15.57 -13.80 -1.76
C VAL A 82 -16.03 -13.80 -3.22
N ASP A 83 -17.24 -13.31 -3.45
CA ASP A 83 -17.68 -12.98 -4.80
C ASP A 83 -17.02 -11.67 -5.25
N VAL A 84 -16.18 -11.75 -6.29
CA VAL A 84 -15.37 -10.61 -6.75
C VAL A 84 -16.26 -9.49 -7.28
N ASN A 85 -17.34 -9.81 -8.01
CA ASN A 85 -18.25 -8.80 -8.57
C ASN A 85 -18.93 -8.00 -7.46
N ARG A 86 -19.46 -8.71 -6.45
CA ARG A 86 -20.05 -8.10 -5.26
C ARG A 86 -19.02 -7.25 -4.52
N PHE A 87 -17.81 -7.76 -4.32
CA PHE A 87 -16.77 -7.03 -3.59
C PHE A 87 -16.38 -5.73 -4.30
N VAL A 88 -16.24 -5.77 -5.63
CA VAL A 88 -15.99 -4.58 -6.46
C VAL A 88 -17.15 -3.58 -6.32
N GLY A 89 -18.40 -4.04 -6.43
CA GLY A 89 -19.57 -3.18 -6.26
C GLY A 89 -19.63 -2.51 -4.86
N LEU A 90 -19.22 -3.20 -3.80
CA LEU A 90 -19.13 -2.61 -2.45
C LEU A 90 -18.03 -1.55 -2.35
N ILE A 91 -16.86 -1.78 -2.96
CA ILE A 91 -15.76 -0.80 -2.98
C ILE A 91 -16.17 0.45 -3.75
N GLU A 92 -16.81 0.27 -4.91
CA GLU A 92 -17.31 1.37 -5.72
C GLU A 92 -18.45 2.11 -5.04
N GLY A 93 -19.34 1.41 -4.35
CA GLY A 93 -20.39 2.00 -3.50
C GLY A 93 -19.81 2.80 -2.33
N CYS A 94 -18.65 2.41 -1.81
CA CYS A 94 -17.89 3.25 -0.87
C CYS A 94 -17.26 4.48 -1.54
N GLY A 95 -17.30 4.65 -2.87
CA GLY A 95 -16.74 5.80 -3.59
C GLY A 95 -15.28 5.64 -3.98
N ARG A 96 -14.74 4.42 -3.95
CA ARG A 96 -13.39 4.12 -4.45
C ARG A 96 -13.50 3.53 -5.85
N ARG A 97 -12.92 4.21 -6.83
CA ARG A 97 -12.90 3.72 -8.22
C ARG A 97 -12.01 2.48 -8.34
N VAL A 98 -12.55 1.42 -8.91
CA VAL A 98 -11.82 0.18 -9.20
C VAL A 98 -11.53 0.14 -10.70
N PRO A 99 -10.27 0.05 -11.14
CA PRO A 99 -9.97 -0.08 -12.56
C PRO A 99 -10.43 -1.45 -13.07
N HIS A 100 -10.91 -1.49 -14.32
CA HIS A 100 -11.28 -2.74 -14.99
C HIS A 100 -10.06 -3.60 -15.28
N HIS A 101 -10.25 -4.92 -15.26
CA HIS A 101 -9.20 -5.92 -15.54
C HIS A 101 -7.90 -5.71 -14.74
N PHE A 102 -8.03 -5.15 -13.54
CA PHE A 102 -6.93 -4.87 -12.64
C PHE A 102 -6.59 -6.11 -11.81
N LYS A 103 -5.33 -6.52 -11.86
CA LYS A 103 -4.83 -7.65 -11.08
C LYS A 103 -4.43 -7.21 -9.69
N CYS A 104 -5.05 -7.79 -8.66
CA CYS A 104 -4.76 -7.52 -7.26
C CYS A 104 -4.52 -8.84 -6.53
N GLY A 105 -3.25 -9.25 -6.41
CA GLY A 105 -2.90 -10.56 -5.87
C GLY A 105 -3.43 -11.68 -6.77
N SER A 106 -4.32 -12.51 -6.24
CA SER A 106 -4.96 -13.62 -6.95
C SER A 106 -6.30 -13.28 -7.62
N ILE A 107 -6.88 -12.10 -7.38
CA ILE A 107 -8.11 -11.67 -8.05
C ILE A 107 -7.79 -10.75 -9.23
N THR A 108 -8.66 -10.78 -10.23
CA THR A 108 -8.68 -9.79 -11.32
C THR A 108 -10.08 -9.19 -11.35
N THR A 109 -10.17 -7.86 -11.39
CA THR A 109 -11.46 -7.18 -11.45
C THR A 109 -12.12 -7.44 -12.81
N PRO A 110 -13.46 -7.52 -12.84
CA PRO A 110 -14.21 -7.73 -14.08
C PRO A 110 -14.05 -6.55 -15.04
#